data_AF-A0A7R9XQ03-F1
#
_entry.id   AF-A0A7R9XQ03-F1
#
_cell.length_a   1.000
_cell.length_b   1.000
_cell.length_c   1.000
_cell.angle_alpha   90.00
_cell.angle_beta   90.00
_cell.angle_gamma   90.00
#
_symmetry.space_group_name_H-M   'P 1'
#
loop_
_entity.id
_entity.type
_entity.pdbx_description
1 polymer ?
#
loop_
_entity_poly.entity_id
_entity_poly.type
_entity_poly.pdbx_seq_one_letter_code
_entity_poly.pdbx_strand_id
1 'polypeptide(L)'
;AHVPSRARIAARMTSLQTQIEAHAFRALLAHMRARNDVQNIDLMNLAGFCRNCCAKWTLLGARTVGYPMTYDEACEYVYGEPYGDWKKKHQGKASAEQLAAFESGRRLHAKHDALEALEATPRDAVGATRAPFVSVSGALSEVCCTPAEELSSGGGDAVAAACALRDGAAARSVRVGVLTCSDRAAAGTYADESGPLVERAVCEYAAASGALVIAETSRVVVADDVDDIEAALRDLTSRCDLVLTTGGTGCAPRDVTPEATARVLAREIPGIPEAIRAVTSIAEPRAALSRAVAGVAVAGALVVNLPGAPHAAKQCLGVCLPLFPRVLDTLAERR
;
A
#
# COMPACT_ATOMS: atom_id res chain seq x y z
N ALA A 1 -1.36 3.54 39.66
CA ALA A 1 -1.46 2.56 38.55
C ALA A 1 -2.39 3.14 37.48
N HIS A 2 -1.85 3.57 36.35
CA HIS A 2 -2.65 4.18 35.29
C HIS A 2 -3.40 3.07 34.55
N VAL A 3 -4.68 2.90 34.84
CA VAL A 3 -5.55 1.94 34.14
C VAL A 3 -5.66 2.43 32.69
N PRO A 4 -5.19 1.67 31.68
CA PRO A 4 -5.24 2.12 30.30
C PRO A 4 -6.71 2.31 29.87
N SER A 5 -6.98 3.40 29.17
CA SER A 5 -8.33 3.72 28.70
C SER A 5 -8.90 2.57 27.86
N ARG A 6 -10.21 2.32 27.98
CA ARG A 6 -10.92 1.28 27.21
C ARG A 6 -10.62 1.33 25.71
N ALA A 7 -10.37 2.52 25.15
CA ALA A 7 -9.97 2.71 23.75
C ALA A 7 -8.58 2.14 23.40
N ARG A 8 -7.59 2.25 24.31
CA ARG A 8 -6.26 1.64 24.13
C ARG A 8 -6.31 0.11 24.26
N ILE A 9 -7.18 -0.41 25.12
CA ILE A 9 -7.43 -1.85 25.22
C ILE A 9 -8.13 -2.34 23.93
N ALA A 10 -9.14 -1.63 23.44
CA ALA A 10 -9.83 -1.96 22.19
C ALA A 10 -8.89 -1.93 20.96
N ALA A 11 -8.06 -0.89 20.81
CA ALA A 11 -7.10 -0.77 19.70
C ALA A 11 -5.93 -1.77 19.77
N ARG A 12 -5.57 -2.23 20.97
CA ARG A 12 -4.58 -3.31 21.19
C ARG A 12 -5.21 -4.69 21.03
N MET A 13 -6.49 -4.83 21.35
CA MET A 13 -7.28 -6.02 21.06
C MET A 13 -7.46 -6.18 19.55
N THR A 14 -7.67 -5.10 18.77
CA THR A 14 -7.78 -5.21 17.31
C THR A 14 -6.47 -5.67 16.66
N SER A 15 -5.29 -5.21 17.10
CA SER A 15 -4.03 -5.68 16.51
C SER A 15 -3.67 -7.13 16.89
N LEU A 16 -3.93 -7.56 18.13
CA LEU A 16 -3.74 -8.95 18.56
C LEU A 16 -4.76 -9.88 17.90
N GLN A 17 -6.02 -9.46 17.82
CA GLN A 17 -7.09 -10.19 17.16
C GLN A 17 -6.76 -10.38 15.67
N THR A 18 -6.30 -9.34 14.97
CA THR A 18 -5.83 -9.46 13.59
C THR A 18 -4.69 -10.47 13.47
N GLN A 19 -3.73 -10.51 14.41
CA GLN A 19 -2.65 -11.50 14.37
C GLN A 19 -3.15 -12.94 14.58
N ILE A 20 -4.12 -13.14 15.48
CA ILE A 20 -4.74 -14.45 15.74
C ILE A 20 -5.54 -14.91 14.51
N GLU A 21 -6.35 -14.03 13.93
CA GLU A 21 -7.15 -14.30 12.73
C GLU A 21 -6.24 -14.58 11.52
N ALA A 22 -5.18 -13.79 11.34
CA ALA A 22 -4.18 -14.03 10.28
C ALA A 22 -3.41 -15.34 10.49
N HIS A 23 -3.16 -15.76 11.73
CA HIS A 23 -2.59 -17.08 12.00
C HIS A 23 -3.56 -18.19 11.60
N ALA A 24 -4.82 -18.09 12.00
CA ALA A 24 -5.85 -19.07 11.63
C ALA A 24 -6.02 -19.18 10.10
N PHE A 25 -6.05 -18.05 9.38
CA PHE A 25 -6.14 -18.06 7.92
C PHE A 25 -4.93 -18.71 7.26
N ARG A 26 -3.71 -18.39 7.71
CA ARG A 26 -2.48 -19.05 7.20
C ARG A 26 -2.47 -20.55 7.49
N ALA A 27 -2.98 -20.99 8.63
CA ALA A 27 -3.12 -22.41 8.96
C ALA A 27 -4.13 -23.13 8.03
N LEU A 28 -5.26 -22.48 7.73
CA LEU A 28 -6.22 -22.97 6.74
C LEU A 28 -5.57 -23.11 5.37
N LEU A 29 -4.88 -22.08 4.88
CA LEU A 29 -4.20 -22.13 3.59
C LEU A 29 -3.15 -23.26 3.55
N ALA A 30 -2.33 -23.40 4.59
CA ALA A 30 -1.36 -24.48 4.70
C ALA A 30 -2.02 -25.86 4.62
N HIS A 31 -3.15 -26.06 5.31
CA HIS A 31 -3.92 -27.30 5.24
C HIS A 31 -4.48 -27.54 3.82
N MET A 32 -5.05 -26.53 3.19
CA MET A 32 -5.59 -26.63 1.82
C MET A 32 -4.50 -26.93 0.78
N ARG A 33 -3.26 -26.44 0.97
CA ARG A 33 -2.11 -26.75 0.11
C ARG A 33 -1.65 -28.20 0.27
N ALA A 34 -1.68 -28.72 1.50
CA ALA A 34 -1.36 -30.13 1.77
C ALA A 34 -2.41 -31.10 1.18
N ARG A 35 -3.65 -30.63 0.97
CA ARG A 35 -4.78 -31.41 0.46
C ARG A 35 -5.06 -31.18 -1.02
N ASN A 36 -4.07 -31.46 -1.87
CA ASN A 36 -4.22 -31.35 -3.33
C ASN A 36 -5.19 -32.40 -3.93
N ASP A 37 -5.50 -33.45 -3.18
CA ASP A 37 -6.53 -34.44 -3.47
C ASP A 37 -7.94 -33.83 -3.49
N VAL A 38 -8.17 -32.78 -2.70
CA VAL A 38 -9.47 -32.09 -2.63
C VAL A 38 -9.52 -30.98 -3.66
N GLN A 39 -10.31 -31.17 -4.72
CA GLN A 39 -10.43 -30.22 -5.81
C GLN A 39 -11.31 -29.03 -5.41
N ASN A 40 -11.20 -27.92 -6.15
CA ASN A 40 -12.04 -26.75 -5.87
C ASN A 40 -13.53 -27.05 -5.99
N ILE A 41 -13.94 -27.92 -6.92
CA ILE A 41 -15.34 -28.31 -7.06
C ILE A 41 -15.86 -29.06 -5.84
N ASP A 42 -15.03 -29.87 -5.19
CA ASP A 42 -15.39 -30.57 -3.95
C ASP A 42 -15.63 -29.57 -2.81
N LEU A 43 -14.75 -28.57 -2.68
CA LEU A 43 -14.89 -27.50 -1.71
C LEU A 43 -16.13 -26.64 -1.96
N MET A 44 -16.42 -26.30 -3.23
CA MET A 44 -17.62 -25.55 -3.60
C MET A 44 -18.89 -26.32 -3.26
N ASN A 45 -18.96 -27.61 -3.59
CA ASN A 45 -20.13 -28.44 -3.34
C ASN A 45 -20.37 -28.66 -1.84
N LEU A 46 -19.30 -28.79 -1.04
CA LEU A 46 -19.41 -29.06 0.39
C LEU A 46 -19.59 -27.80 1.24
N ALA A 47 -18.77 -26.77 0.98
CA ALA A 47 -18.63 -25.61 1.85
C ALA A 47 -19.08 -24.29 1.20
N GLY A 48 -19.41 -24.29 -0.10
CA GLY A 48 -19.80 -23.09 -0.83
C GLY A 48 -18.64 -22.15 -1.19
N PHE A 49 -17.40 -22.49 -0.88
CA PHE A 49 -16.23 -21.69 -1.26
C PHE A 49 -15.03 -22.59 -1.59
N CYS A 50 -14.08 -22.09 -2.37
CA CYS A 50 -12.86 -22.83 -2.72
C CYS A 50 -11.60 -21.96 -2.58
N ARG A 51 -10.44 -22.48 -3.00
CA ARG A 51 -9.17 -21.75 -2.99
C ARG A 51 -9.24 -20.43 -3.78
N ASN A 52 -9.94 -20.41 -4.91
CA ASN A 52 -10.12 -19.17 -5.68
C ASN A 52 -10.96 -18.13 -4.92
N CYS A 53 -11.91 -18.55 -4.08
CA CYS A 53 -12.63 -17.64 -3.19
C CYS A 53 -11.69 -17.05 -2.14
N CYS A 54 -10.82 -17.86 -1.54
CA CYS A 54 -9.78 -17.36 -0.64
C CYS A 54 -8.85 -16.35 -1.33
N ALA A 55 -8.52 -16.57 -2.61
CA ALA A 55 -7.71 -15.62 -3.40
C ALA A 55 -8.46 -14.30 -3.63
N LYS A 56 -9.76 -14.37 -3.97
CA LYS A 56 -10.63 -13.19 -4.08
C LYS A 56 -10.76 -12.42 -2.77
N TRP A 57 -10.89 -13.09 -1.63
CA TRP A 57 -10.93 -12.42 -0.33
C TRP A 57 -9.58 -11.80 0.05
N THR A 58 -8.47 -12.47 -0.28
CA THR A 58 -7.12 -11.92 -0.13
C THR A 58 -6.94 -10.66 -0.96
N LEU A 59 -7.36 -10.71 -2.24
CA LEU A 59 -7.33 -9.57 -3.15
C LEU A 59 -8.22 -8.41 -2.65
N LEU A 60 -9.43 -8.72 -2.16
CA LEU A 60 -10.32 -7.72 -1.58
C LEU A 60 -9.70 -7.06 -0.34
N GLY A 61 -9.08 -7.87 0.53
CA GLY A 61 -8.36 -7.38 1.70
C GLY A 61 -7.20 -6.47 1.31
N ALA A 62 -6.39 -6.88 0.34
CA ALA A 62 -5.30 -6.07 -0.22
C ALA A 62 -5.83 -4.73 -0.77
N ARG A 63 -6.89 -4.76 -1.57
CA ARG A 63 -7.55 -3.54 -2.10
C ARG A 63 -8.06 -2.63 -0.99
N THR A 64 -8.67 -3.19 0.05
CA THR A 64 -9.22 -2.43 1.18
C THR A 64 -8.15 -1.67 1.96
N VAL A 65 -6.93 -2.23 2.04
CA VAL A 65 -5.79 -1.58 2.70
C VAL A 65 -4.86 -0.83 1.73
N GLY A 66 -5.22 -0.73 0.44
CA GLY A 66 -4.41 -0.05 -0.58
C GLY A 66 -3.10 -0.76 -0.94
N TYR A 67 -2.99 -2.07 -0.70
CA TYR A 67 -1.82 -2.87 -1.09
C TYR A 67 -1.97 -3.31 -2.56
N PRO A 68 -1.01 -2.97 -3.45
CA PRO A 68 -1.06 -3.40 -4.85
C PRO A 68 -0.89 -4.92 -4.93
N MET A 69 -1.91 -5.60 -5.43
CA MET A 69 -1.93 -7.05 -5.62
C MET A 69 -2.82 -7.38 -6.82
N THR A 70 -2.32 -8.21 -7.71
CA THR A 70 -3.05 -8.79 -8.83
C THR A 70 -3.80 -10.05 -8.39
N TYR A 71 -4.78 -10.49 -9.18
CA TYR A 71 -5.48 -11.74 -8.89
C TYR A 71 -4.55 -12.96 -8.99
N ASP A 72 -3.58 -12.94 -9.90
CA ASP A 72 -2.59 -14.01 -10.04
C ASP A 72 -1.67 -14.09 -8.82
N GLU A 73 -1.20 -12.96 -8.30
CA GLU A 73 -0.43 -12.91 -7.04
C GLU A 73 -1.26 -13.38 -5.85
N ALA A 74 -2.55 -13.03 -5.79
CA ALA A 74 -3.45 -13.52 -4.74
C ALA A 74 -3.67 -15.04 -4.85
N CYS A 75 -3.75 -15.57 -6.06
CA CYS A 75 -3.82 -17.02 -6.29
C CYS A 75 -2.51 -17.68 -5.89
N GLU A 76 -1.36 -17.19 -6.34
CA GLU A 76 -0.04 -17.70 -5.95
C GLU A 76 0.14 -17.69 -4.43
N TYR A 77 -0.30 -16.62 -3.76
CA TYR A 77 -0.33 -16.56 -2.31
C TYR A 77 -1.19 -17.69 -1.71
N VAL A 78 -2.36 -18.01 -2.25
CA VAL A 78 -3.23 -19.07 -1.73
C VAL A 78 -2.69 -20.47 -2.04
N TYR A 79 -2.26 -20.73 -3.27
CA TYR A 79 -1.79 -22.03 -3.75
C TYR A 79 -0.36 -22.36 -3.30
N GLY A 80 0.46 -21.35 -2.99
CA GLY A 80 1.88 -21.51 -2.67
C GLY A 80 2.78 -21.67 -3.90
N GLU A 81 2.20 -21.60 -5.10
CA GLU A 81 2.86 -21.60 -6.41
C GLU A 81 1.92 -20.95 -7.44
N PRO A 82 2.40 -20.53 -8.62
CA PRO A 82 1.55 -19.98 -9.67
C PRO A 82 0.39 -20.93 -10.01
N TYR A 83 -0.84 -20.39 -10.06
CA TYR A 83 -2.05 -21.20 -10.24
C TYR A 83 -2.05 -22.04 -11.51
N GLY A 84 -1.47 -21.50 -12.60
CA GLY A 84 -1.31 -22.23 -13.86
C GLY A 84 -0.46 -23.50 -13.70
N ASP A 85 0.55 -23.48 -12.83
CA ASP A 85 1.41 -24.63 -12.57
C ASP A 85 0.75 -25.64 -11.63
N TRP A 86 0.04 -25.14 -10.61
CA TRP A 86 -0.78 -26.00 -9.74
C TRP A 86 -1.84 -26.76 -10.55
N LYS A 87 -2.53 -26.06 -11.48
CA LYS A 87 -3.54 -26.65 -12.37
C LYS A 87 -2.97 -27.81 -13.20
N LYS A 88 -1.77 -27.64 -13.76
CA LYS A 88 -1.10 -28.70 -14.54
C LYS A 88 -0.73 -29.91 -13.68
N LYS A 89 -0.30 -29.69 -12.43
CA LYS A 89 0.17 -30.75 -11.53
C LYS A 89 -0.97 -31.51 -10.83
N HIS A 90 -2.06 -30.80 -10.51
CA HIS A 90 -3.01 -31.27 -9.50
C HIS A 90 -4.48 -31.18 -9.91
N GLN A 91 -4.86 -30.43 -10.95
CA GLN A 91 -6.27 -30.24 -11.27
C GLN A 91 -6.84 -31.42 -12.07
N GLY A 92 -7.82 -32.11 -11.48
CA GLY A 92 -8.58 -33.18 -12.12
C GLY A 92 -9.76 -32.65 -12.94
N LYS A 93 -10.30 -33.50 -13.83
CA LYS A 93 -11.58 -33.25 -14.50
C LYS A 93 -12.73 -33.52 -13.53
N ALA A 94 -13.68 -32.58 -13.46
CA ALA A 94 -14.90 -32.76 -12.70
C ALA A 94 -15.81 -33.83 -13.33
N SER A 95 -16.44 -34.65 -12.51
CA SER A 95 -17.48 -35.58 -12.93
C SER A 95 -18.80 -34.84 -13.24
N ALA A 96 -19.65 -35.47 -14.04
CA ALA A 96 -20.99 -34.93 -14.33
C ALA A 96 -21.83 -34.72 -13.05
N GLU A 97 -21.65 -35.60 -12.06
CA GLU A 97 -22.33 -35.50 -10.77
C GLU A 97 -21.83 -34.31 -9.96
N GLN A 98 -20.51 -34.07 -9.91
CA GLN A 98 -19.94 -32.91 -9.22
C GLN A 98 -20.41 -31.60 -9.85
N LEU A 99 -20.51 -31.55 -11.18
CA LEU A 99 -21.02 -30.39 -11.91
C LEU A 99 -22.52 -30.15 -11.64
N ALA A 100 -23.33 -31.21 -11.63
CA ALA A 100 -24.75 -31.11 -11.31
C ALA A 100 -24.98 -30.64 -9.85
N ALA A 101 -24.18 -31.16 -8.91
CA ALA A 101 -24.21 -30.72 -7.52
C ALA A 101 -23.83 -29.22 -7.41
N PHE A 102 -22.77 -28.80 -8.09
CA PHE A 102 -22.34 -27.39 -8.15
C PHE A 102 -23.44 -26.47 -8.68
N GLU A 103 -24.07 -26.88 -9.78
CA GLU A 103 -25.15 -26.11 -10.44
C GLU A 103 -26.36 -25.94 -9.50
N SER A 104 -26.73 -27.01 -8.79
CA SER A 104 -27.85 -27.03 -7.83
C SER A 104 -27.55 -26.26 -6.55
N GLY A 105 -26.28 -26.22 -6.15
CA GLY A 105 -25.78 -25.58 -4.93
C GLY A 105 -25.54 -24.08 -5.06
N ARG A 106 -25.69 -23.49 -6.26
CA ARG A 106 -25.28 -22.11 -6.58
C ARG A 106 -25.72 -21.04 -5.59
N ARG A 107 -26.91 -21.18 -5.00
CA ARG A 107 -27.43 -20.25 -3.98
C ARG A 107 -26.59 -20.20 -2.68
N LEU A 108 -25.79 -21.23 -2.43
CA LEU A 108 -24.94 -21.39 -1.25
C LEU A 108 -23.50 -20.93 -1.52
N HIS A 109 -23.15 -20.61 -2.77
CA HIS A 109 -21.80 -20.21 -3.11
C HIS A 109 -21.46 -18.85 -2.52
N ALA A 110 -20.21 -18.72 -2.09
CA ALA A 110 -19.65 -17.48 -1.58
C ALA A 110 -19.83 -16.36 -2.61
N LYS A 111 -20.40 -15.25 -2.13
CA LYS A 111 -20.60 -14.05 -2.94
C LYS A 111 -19.36 -13.17 -2.86
N HIS A 112 -19.10 -12.47 -3.96
CA HIS A 112 -17.97 -11.55 -4.08
C HIS A 112 -18.45 -10.18 -4.55
N ASP A 113 -19.70 -9.83 -4.24
CA ASP A 113 -20.39 -8.61 -4.67
C ASP A 113 -19.55 -7.33 -4.41
N ALA A 114 -18.80 -7.30 -3.30
CA ALA A 114 -17.90 -6.18 -2.99
C ALA A 114 -16.71 -6.06 -3.96
N LEU A 115 -16.17 -7.19 -4.44
CA LEU A 115 -15.12 -7.21 -5.45
C LEU A 115 -15.69 -6.88 -6.84
N GLU A 116 -16.86 -7.42 -7.16
CA GLU A 116 -17.58 -7.18 -8.42
C GLU A 116 -18.03 -5.73 -8.56
N ALA A 117 -18.50 -5.09 -7.47
CA ALA A 117 -18.86 -3.69 -7.44
C ALA A 117 -17.65 -2.76 -7.67
N LEU A 118 -16.45 -3.16 -7.21
CA LEU A 118 -15.22 -2.42 -7.49
C LEU A 118 -14.79 -2.55 -8.96
N GLU A 119 -15.13 -3.67 -9.61
CA GLU A 119 -14.83 -3.94 -11.02
C GLU A 119 -15.86 -3.34 -11.99
N ALA A 120 -17.11 -3.16 -11.56
CA ALA A 120 -18.22 -2.62 -12.34
C ALA A 120 -18.23 -1.09 -12.48
N THR A 121 -17.25 -0.38 -11.90
CA THR A 121 -17.11 1.08 -12.03
C THR A 121 -16.80 1.45 -13.49
N PRO A 122 -17.66 2.23 -14.19
CA PRO A 122 -17.52 2.44 -15.64
C PRO A 122 -16.21 3.15 -16.02
N ARG A 123 -15.53 2.63 -17.05
CA ARG A 123 -14.30 3.19 -17.65
C ARG A 123 -14.53 4.46 -18.49
N ASP A 124 -15.76 4.98 -18.55
CA ASP A 124 -16.19 5.97 -19.56
C ASP A 124 -16.30 7.42 -19.06
N ALA A 125 -15.77 7.75 -17.88
CA ALA A 125 -15.76 9.13 -17.37
C ALA A 125 -14.54 9.98 -17.80
N VAL A 126 -13.71 9.50 -18.74
CA VAL A 126 -12.57 10.29 -19.28
C VAL A 126 -12.71 10.44 -20.79
N GLY A 127 -13.00 11.67 -21.20
CA GLY A 127 -13.13 12.10 -22.59
C GLY A 127 -11.86 11.82 -23.42
N ALA A 128 -12.11 11.40 -24.65
CA ALA A 128 -11.16 10.80 -25.58
C ALA A 128 -10.18 11.78 -26.25
N THR A 129 -8.96 11.30 -26.50
CA THR A 129 -8.33 11.35 -27.84
C THR A 129 -7.57 10.04 -28.10
N ARG A 130 -8.09 9.26 -29.07
CA ARG A 130 -7.64 7.92 -29.52
C ARG A 130 -6.60 8.06 -30.66
N ALA A 131 -5.75 7.07 -30.97
CA ALA A 131 -6.10 5.88 -31.76
C ALA A 131 -4.87 4.95 -31.99
N PRO A 132 -5.01 3.73 -32.58
CA PRO A 132 -6.20 2.88 -32.71
C PRO A 132 -5.98 1.52 -32.04
N PHE A 133 -7.00 0.96 -31.39
CA PHE A 133 -7.05 -0.49 -31.20
C PHE A 133 -8.40 -1.02 -31.63
N VAL A 134 -8.29 -2.08 -32.44
CA VAL A 134 -9.34 -2.74 -33.21
C VAL A 134 -10.33 -3.40 -32.27
N SER A 135 -11.60 -3.22 -32.60
CA SER A 135 -12.75 -3.86 -31.96
C SER A 135 -12.64 -5.37 -32.02
N VAL A 136 -12.78 -6.06 -30.88
CA VAL A 136 -13.58 -7.30 -30.82
C VAL A 136 -14.29 -7.39 -29.47
N SER A 137 -15.59 -7.63 -29.57
CA SER A 137 -16.56 -7.98 -28.52
C SER A 137 -16.16 -9.23 -27.74
N GLY A 138 -16.45 -9.27 -26.43
CA GLY A 138 -16.35 -10.49 -25.63
C GLY A 138 -16.93 -10.29 -24.24
N ALA A 139 -18.13 -10.83 -24.02
CA ALA A 139 -18.85 -10.81 -22.76
C ALA A 139 -18.11 -11.56 -21.64
N LEU A 140 -18.32 -11.12 -20.40
CA LEU A 140 -17.88 -11.76 -19.17
C LEU A 140 -18.23 -13.25 -19.17
N SER A 141 -17.24 -14.13 -19.02
CA SER A 141 -17.48 -15.57 -18.85
C SER A 141 -17.70 -15.91 -17.38
N GLU A 142 -18.95 -16.22 -17.05
CA GLU A 142 -19.24 -17.21 -16.02
C GLU A 142 -18.61 -18.56 -16.42
N VAL A 143 -18.27 -19.39 -15.44
CA VAL A 143 -17.78 -20.79 -15.54
C VAL A 143 -16.25 -20.96 -15.38
N CYS A 144 -15.87 -21.37 -14.17
CA CYS A 144 -14.51 -21.73 -13.73
C CYS A 144 -13.96 -23.08 -14.32
N CYS A 145 -14.59 -23.63 -15.37
CA CYS A 145 -14.36 -25.00 -15.84
C CYS A 145 -14.04 -25.13 -17.34
N THR A 146 -13.40 -24.14 -17.97
CA THR A 146 -12.93 -24.25 -19.37
C THR A 146 -11.49 -24.85 -19.49
N PRO A 147 -11.20 -25.60 -20.57
CA PRO A 147 -9.88 -26.21 -20.83
C PRO A 147 -8.76 -25.18 -21.07
N ALA A 148 -7.51 -25.63 -20.92
CA ALA A 148 -6.33 -24.80 -20.62
C ALA A 148 -5.57 -24.17 -21.81
N GLU A 149 -6.22 -23.83 -22.94
CA GLU A 149 -5.48 -23.40 -24.14
C GLU A 149 -5.68 -21.95 -24.60
N GLU A 150 -6.34 -21.09 -23.83
CA GLU A 150 -6.41 -19.66 -24.16
C GLU A 150 -6.08 -18.84 -22.92
N LEU A 151 -4.83 -18.40 -22.78
CA LEU A 151 -4.40 -17.30 -21.89
C LEU A 151 -2.94 -16.98 -22.20
N SER A 152 -2.70 -16.06 -23.13
CA SER A 152 -1.44 -15.35 -23.23
C SER A 152 -1.61 -13.93 -22.69
N SER A 153 -0.87 -13.67 -21.60
CA SER A 153 -0.25 -12.40 -21.17
C SER A 153 -1.07 -11.11 -20.96
N GLY A 154 -0.93 -10.57 -19.73
CA GLY A 154 -0.99 -9.14 -19.37
C GLY A 154 -2.21 -8.77 -18.49
N GLY A 155 -2.13 -8.12 -17.33
CA GLY A 155 -1.06 -7.36 -16.65
C GLY A 155 -1.46 -5.88 -16.43
N GLY A 156 -1.65 -5.46 -15.16
CA GLY A 156 -1.72 -4.07 -14.63
C GLY A 156 -3.00 -3.26 -14.91
N ASP A 157 -3.52 -2.33 -14.08
CA ASP A 157 -3.21 -1.74 -12.76
C ASP A 157 -4.52 -1.12 -12.22
N ALA A 158 -4.70 -1.00 -10.89
CA ALA A 158 -5.78 -0.20 -10.28
C ALA A 158 -5.41 0.35 -8.89
N VAL A 159 -4.83 1.56 -8.86
CA VAL A 159 -4.79 2.43 -7.68
C VAL A 159 -5.93 3.43 -7.82
N ALA A 160 -7.03 3.25 -7.09
CA ALA A 160 -7.98 4.30 -6.71
C ALA A 160 -9.19 3.72 -5.95
N ALA A 161 -9.12 3.59 -4.62
CA ALA A 161 -10.30 3.53 -3.74
C ALA A 161 -9.92 3.64 -2.25
N ALA A 162 -9.31 4.76 -1.85
CA ALA A 162 -9.18 5.12 -0.43
C ALA A 162 -9.41 6.63 -0.20
N CYS A 163 -10.26 7.25 -1.00
CA CYS A 163 -10.68 8.65 -0.84
C CYS A 163 -12.16 8.71 -0.50
N ALA A 164 -12.52 8.28 0.72
CA ALA A 164 -13.82 8.56 1.32
C ALA A 164 -13.65 9.30 2.65
N LEU A 165 -12.87 10.38 2.61
CA LEU A 165 -12.89 11.47 3.59
C LEU A 165 -12.71 12.79 2.84
N ARG A 166 -13.65 13.11 1.94
CA ARG A 166 -13.75 14.46 1.37
C ARG A 166 -15.19 14.93 1.44
N ASP A 167 -15.46 15.76 2.44
CA ASP A 167 -16.46 16.81 2.29
C ASP A 167 -15.88 17.85 1.31
N GLY A 168 -16.18 17.71 0.02
CA GLY A 168 -16.24 18.81 -0.96
C GLY A 168 -15.02 19.70 -1.28
N ALA A 169 -13.85 19.54 -0.68
CA ALA A 169 -12.71 20.43 -0.96
C ALA A 169 -12.17 20.29 -2.41
N ALA A 170 -11.63 21.33 -3.04
CA ALA A 170 -10.94 21.24 -4.33
C ALA A 170 -9.55 20.60 -4.17
N ALA A 171 -8.98 19.96 -5.20
CA ALA A 171 -7.64 19.37 -5.12
C ALA A 171 -6.59 20.48 -4.88
N ARG A 172 -5.74 20.32 -3.86
CA ARG A 172 -4.81 21.37 -3.42
C ARG A 172 -3.49 21.31 -4.17
N SER A 173 -3.03 22.45 -4.67
CA SER A 173 -1.67 22.60 -5.23
C SER A 173 -0.63 22.66 -4.11
N VAL A 174 0.39 21.81 -4.17
CA VAL A 174 1.40 21.61 -3.12
C VAL A 174 2.79 21.54 -3.75
N ARG A 175 3.77 22.22 -3.14
CA ARG A 175 5.18 22.11 -3.49
C ARG A 175 5.88 21.12 -2.57
N VAL A 176 6.64 20.20 -3.14
CA VAL A 176 7.26 19.08 -2.41
C VAL A 176 8.78 19.17 -2.42
N GLY A 177 9.38 19.17 -1.24
CA GLY A 177 10.83 19.03 -1.06
C GLY A 177 11.20 17.60 -0.68
N VAL A 178 12.26 17.07 -1.27
CA VAL A 178 12.86 15.80 -0.86
C VAL A 178 14.31 16.03 -0.50
N LEU A 179 14.69 15.64 0.72
CA LEU A 179 16.04 15.78 1.25
C LEU A 179 16.65 14.40 1.50
N THR A 180 17.69 14.05 0.75
CA THR A 180 18.47 12.84 1.00
C THR A 180 19.61 13.15 1.96
N CYS A 181 19.61 12.51 3.12
CA CYS A 181 20.67 12.58 4.13
C CYS A 181 21.57 11.34 3.99
N SER A 182 22.76 11.53 3.43
CA SER A 182 23.73 10.45 3.27
C SER A 182 25.12 10.99 2.96
N ASP A 183 26.09 10.65 3.81
CA ASP A 183 27.52 10.93 3.57
C ASP A 183 28.00 10.45 2.20
N ARG A 184 27.59 9.23 1.83
CA ARG A 184 28.05 8.56 0.61
C ARG A 184 27.39 9.13 -0.65
N ALA A 185 26.13 9.54 -0.56
CA ALA A 185 25.45 10.20 -1.68
C ALA A 185 26.00 11.61 -1.90
N ALA A 186 26.19 12.38 -0.81
CA ALA A 186 26.77 13.71 -0.86
C ALA A 186 28.21 13.72 -1.39
N ALA A 187 29.01 12.72 -1.03
CA ALA A 187 30.37 12.53 -1.55
C ALA A 187 30.42 11.94 -2.99
N GLY A 188 29.28 11.63 -3.60
CA GLY A 188 29.22 11.01 -4.93
C GLY A 188 29.77 9.57 -4.99
N THR A 189 29.91 8.90 -3.84
CA THR A 189 30.39 7.52 -3.75
C THR A 189 29.36 6.53 -4.31
N TYR A 190 28.07 6.85 -4.19
CA TYR A 190 27.00 6.18 -4.92
C TYR A 190 25.94 7.19 -5.39
N ALA A 191 25.15 6.81 -6.38
CA ALA A 191 24.01 7.59 -6.85
C ALA A 191 22.82 7.49 -5.87
N ASP A 192 22.18 8.62 -5.56
CA ASP A 192 20.98 8.63 -4.74
C ASP A 192 19.81 7.95 -5.45
N GLU A 193 19.40 6.78 -4.96
CA GLU A 193 18.24 6.03 -5.45
C GLU A 193 16.96 6.34 -4.65
N SER A 194 17.10 6.73 -3.38
CA SER A 194 15.97 6.93 -2.47
C SER A 194 15.25 8.24 -2.72
N GLY A 195 15.99 9.34 -2.93
CA GLY A 195 15.40 10.64 -3.22
C GLY A 195 14.49 10.63 -4.46
N PRO A 196 14.97 10.15 -5.63
CA PRO A 196 14.14 9.99 -6.83
C PRO A 196 12.94 9.05 -6.63
N LEU A 197 13.09 7.99 -5.82
CA LEU A 197 12.00 7.08 -5.52
C LEU A 197 10.92 7.76 -4.70
N VAL A 198 11.30 8.49 -3.65
CA VAL A 198 10.37 9.23 -2.77
C VAL A 198 9.60 10.27 -3.57
N GLU A 199 10.29 11.07 -4.39
CA GLU A 199 9.67 12.04 -5.30
C GLU A 199 8.63 11.37 -6.20
N ARG A 200 9.02 10.29 -6.88
CA ARG A 200 8.13 9.55 -7.78
C ARG A 200 6.91 8.99 -7.05
N ALA A 201 7.09 8.38 -5.89
CA ALA A 201 6.00 7.78 -5.12
C ALA A 201 4.96 8.82 -4.66
N VAL A 202 5.41 10.03 -4.30
CA VAL A 202 4.51 11.13 -3.95
C VAL A 202 3.72 11.61 -5.18
N CYS A 203 4.39 11.78 -6.32
CA CYS A 203 3.75 12.17 -7.57
C CYS A 203 2.74 11.12 -8.05
N GLU A 204 3.09 9.83 -8.00
CA GLU A 204 2.21 8.72 -8.32
C GLU A 204 0.96 8.71 -7.41
N TYR A 205 1.16 8.89 -6.11
CA TYR A 205 0.05 8.97 -5.16
C TYR A 205 -0.87 10.18 -5.42
N ALA A 206 -0.29 11.35 -5.70
CA ALA A 206 -1.06 12.55 -6.01
C ALA A 206 -1.90 12.36 -7.29
N ALA A 207 -1.28 11.81 -8.35
CA ALA A 207 -1.95 11.53 -9.61
C ALA A 207 -3.08 10.50 -9.46
N ALA A 208 -2.88 9.45 -8.65
CA ALA A 208 -3.87 8.39 -8.47
C ALA A 208 -5.00 8.77 -7.50
N SER A 209 -4.71 9.53 -6.44
CA SER A 209 -5.71 9.92 -5.43
C SER A 209 -6.55 11.12 -5.84
N GLY A 210 -5.99 12.02 -6.67
CA GLY A 210 -6.58 13.33 -6.96
C GLY A 210 -6.69 14.24 -5.72
N ALA A 211 -6.17 13.83 -4.57
CA ALA A 211 -6.26 14.58 -3.32
C ALA A 211 -5.26 15.74 -3.27
N LEU A 212 -4.13 15.60 -3.97
CA LEU A 212 -3.05 16.57 -4.07
C LEU A 212 -2.73 16.82 -5.54
N VAL A 213 -2.37 18.06 -5.87
CA VAL A 213 -1.77 18.45 -7.14
C VAL A 213 -0.34 18.89 -6.86
N ILE A 214 0.65 18.18 -7.41
CA ILE A 214 2.05 18.55 -7.21
C ILE A 214 2.40 19.66 -8.19
N ALA A 215 2.63 20.88 -7.68
CA ALA A 215 3.00 22.03 -8.50
C ALA A 215 4.48 22.01 -8.89
N GLU A 216 5.33 21.66 -7.94
CA GLU A 216 6.78 21.68 -8.09
C GLU A 216 7.40 20.68 -7.13
N THR A 217 8.51 20.06 -7.57
CA THR A 217 9.34 19.21 -6.73
C THR A 217 10.76 19.79 -6.66
N SER A 218 11.41 19.64 -5.50
CA SER A 218 12.80 20.02 -5.30
C SER A 218 13.53 18.88 -4.62
N ARG A 219 14.71 18.49 -5.14
CA ARG A 219 15.57 17.47 -4.54
C ARG A 219 16.89 18.07 -4.09
N VAL A 220 17.30 17.73 -2.88
CA VAL A 220 18.57 18.16 -2.28
C VAL A 220 19.24 16.95 -1.63
N VAL A 221 20.55 16.83 -1.76
CA VAL A 221 21.36 15.80 -1.10
C VAL A 221 22.36 16.48 -0.18
N VAL A 222 22.46 16.02 1.06
CA VAL A 222 23.38 16.53 2.08
C VAL A 222 24.07 15.39 2.82
N ALA A 223 25.22 15.69 3.41
CA ALA A 223 25.92 14.75 4.29
C ALA A 223 25.14 14.55 5.61
N ASP A 224 25.49 13.51 6.37
CA ASP A 224 24.90 13.21 7.67
C ASP A 224 25.52 14.10 8.76
N ASP A 225 25.30 15.41 8.63
CA ASP A 225 25.70 16.44 9.58
C ASP A 225 24.47 17.24 10.04
N VAL A 226 24.40 17.55 11.32
CA VAL A 226 23.21 18.20 11.91
C VAL A 226 22.98 19.58 11.31
N ASP A 227 24.04 20.37 11.13
CA ASP A 227 23.93 21.76 10.72
C ASP A 227 23.65 21.86 9.21
N ASP A 228 24.23 20.96 8.40
CA ASP A 228 23.93 20.85 6.97
C ASP A 228 22.47 20.43 6.72
N ILE A 229 21.98 19.42 7.46
CA ILE A 229 20.58 18.96 7.36
C ILE A 229 19.63 20.06 7.82
N GLU A 230 19.94 20.74 8.94
CA GLU A 230 19.12 21.85 9.45
C GLU A 230 19.02 22.99 8.42
N ALA A 231 20.15 23.41 7.84
CA ALA A 231 20.18 24.47 6.84
C ALA A 231 19.34 24.10 5.61
N ALA A 232 19.49 22.88 5.09
CA ALA A 232 18.72 22.39 3.96
C ALA A 232 17.22 22.28 4.26
N LEU A 233 16.86 21.84 5.48
CA LEU A 233 15.46 21.79 5.92
C LEU A 233 14.86 23.21 6.04
N ARG A 234 15.58 24.19 6.58
CA ARG A 234 15.12 25.59 6.65
C ARG A 234 14.87 26.17 5.26
N ASP A 235 15.80 25.93 4.34
CA ASP A 235 15.67 26.34 2.95
C ASP A 235 14.46 25.69 2.26
N LEU A 236 14.35 24.35 2.30
CA LEU A 236 13.23 23.63 1.70
C LEU A 236 11.88 24.02 2.30
N THR A 237 11.77 24.11 3.62
CA THR A 237 10.50 24.46 4.30
C THR A 237 10.06 25.90 4.03
N SER A 238 10.96 26.78 3.59
CA SER A 238 10.60 28.15 3.18
C SER A 238 9.87 28.22 1.83
N ARG A 239 10.11 27.25 0.94
CA ARG A 239 9.57 27.20 -0.42
C ARG A 239 8.64 26.03 -0.71
N CYS A 240 8.65 24.99 0.12
CA CYS A 240 7.82 23.80 -0.02
C CYS A 240 6.76 23.75 1.07
N ASP A 241 5.63 23.11 0.78
CA ASP A 241 4.53 22.91 1.73
C ASP A 241 4.63 21.53 2.40
N LEU A 242 5.26 20.56 1.73
CA LEU A 242 5.61 19.23 2.24
C LEU A 242 7.11 18.98 2.01
N VAL A 243 7.83 18.53 3.05
CA VAL A 243 9.23 18.14 2.98
C VAL A 243 9.40 16.72 3.52
N LEU A 244 10.02 15.86 2.72
CA LEU A 244 10.29 14.47 3.06
C LEU A 244 11.79 14.24 3.11
N THR A 245 12.30 13.75 4.24
CA THR A 245 13.71 13.35 4.31
C THR A 245 13.84 11.85 4.06
N THR A 246 14.98 11.40 3.53
CA THR A 246 15.33 9.98 3.45
C THR A 246 16.77 9.77 3.92
N GLY A 247 16.96 8.87 4.88
CA GLY A 247 18.28 8.59 5.47
C GLY A 247 18.46 9.18 6.87
N GLY A 248 19.53 8.74 7.55
CA GLY A 248 19.96 9.25 8.85
C GLY A 248 19.00 9.05 10.03
N THR A 249 18.02 8.14 9.95
CA THR A 249 17.04 7.87 11.02
C THR A 249 17.31 6.62 11.88
N GLY A 250 18.42 5.93 11.65
CA GLY A 250 18.79 4.70 12.36
C GLY A 250 19.47 4.95 13.71
N CYS A 251 20.17 3.93 14.23
CA CYS A 251 20.89 4.00 15.50
C CYS A 251 22.40 4.24 15.33
N ALA A 252 22.90 4.43 14.10
CA ALA A 252 24.32 4.66 13.88
C ALA A 252 24.73 6.04 14.44
N PRO A 253 25.99 6.23 14.87
CA PRO A 253 26.45 7.52 15.42
C PRO A 253 26.33 8.70 14.43
N ARG A 254 26.34 8.42 13.13
CA ARG A 254 26.15 9.41 12.06
C ARG A 254 24.67 9.67 11.75
N ASP A 255 23.75 8.81 12.20
CA ASP A 255 22.32 9.03 11.96
C ASP A 255 21.85 10.21 12.83
N VAL A 256 21.72 11.40 12.24
CA VAL A 256 21.39 12.63 12.98
C VAL A 256 20.22 13.42 12.39
N THR A 257 19.53 12.85 11.40
CA THR A 257 18.39 13.51 10.73
C THR A 257 17.23 13.83 11.69
N PRO A 258 16.85 12.97 12.66
CA PRO A 258 15.82 13.31 13.64
C PRO A 258 16.19 14.53 14.50
N GLU A 259 17.44 14.61 14.96
CA GLU A 259 17.97 15.72 15.74
C GLU A 259 17.92 17.04 14.97
N ALA A 260 18.38 17.03 13.71
CA ALA A 260 18.32 18.19 12.83
C ALA A 260 16.87 18.60 12.53
N THR A 261 15.99 17.62 12.32
CA THR A 261 14.57 17.85 12.06
C THR A 261 13.90 18.52 13.25
N ALA A 262 14.16 18.04 14.48
CA ALA A 262 13.59 18.63 15.69
C ALA A 262 13.91 20.13 15.85
N ARG A 263 15.08 20.60 15.37
CA ARG A 263 15.48 22.02 15.43
C ARG A 263 14.69 22.94 14.48
N VAL A 264 14.05 22.40 13.44
CA VAL A 264 13.25 23.19 12.48
C VAL A 264 11.75 23.13 12.75
N LEU A 265 11.30 22.20 13.61
CA LEU A 265 9.89 22.02 13.95
C LEU A 265 9.41 23.09 14.94
N ALA A 266 8.27 23.71 14.63
CA ALA A 266 7.51 24.49 15.61
C ALA A 266 6.58 23.61 16.45
N ARG A 267 6.13 22.49 15.87
CA ARG A 267 5.24 21.54 16.54
C ARG A 267 5.46 20.13 16.02
N GLU A 268 5.71 19.20 16.93
CA GLU A 268 5.77 17.78 16.57
C GLU A 268 4.39 17.18 16.33
N ILE A 269 4.34 16.21 15.42
CA ILE A 269 3.19 15.33 15.18
C ILE A 269 3.67 13.89 15.44
N PRO A 270 3.71 13.45 16.71
CA PRO A 270 4.25 12.12 17.07
C PRO A 270 3.44 10.97 16.47
N GLY A 271 2.15 11.18 16.16
CA GLY A 271 1.28 10.15 15.59
C GLY A 271 1.71 9.62 14.22
N ILE A 272 2.40 10.43 13.39
CA ILE A 272 2.89 9.98 12.08
C ILE A 272 4.00 8.92 12.24
N PRO A 273 5.12 9.19 12.93
CA PRO A 273 6.16 8.19 13.11
C PRO A 273 5.71 7.00 13.99
N GLU A 274 4.77 7.20 14.92
CA GLU A 274 4.12 6.10 15.64
C GLU A 274 3.36 5.16 14.69
N ALA A 275 2.52 5.70 13.80
CA ALA A 275 1.78 4.91 12.82
C ALA A 275 2.72 4.16 11.86
N ILE A 276 3.76 4.84 11.35
CA ILE A 276 4.77 4.22 10.49
C ILE A 276 5.41 3.03 11.20
N ARG A 277 5.92 3.20 12.42
CA ARG A 277 6.56 2.10 13.17
C ARG A 277 5.58 0.99 13.49
N ALA A 278 4.35 1.32 13.89
CA ALA A 278 3.32 0.34 14.23
C ALA A 278 2.98 -0.58 13.04
N VAL A 279 2.91 -0.03 11.83
CA VAL A 279 2.59 -0.81 10.62
C VAL A 279 3.82 -1.55 10.09
N THR A 280 4.95 -0.86 9.95
CA THR A 280 6.13 -1.43 9.29
C THR A 280 6.86 -2.48 10.14
N SER A 281 6.82 -2.37 11.47
CA SER A 281 7.46 -3.35 12.37
C SER A 281 6.81 -4.73 12.37
N ILE A 282 5.60 -4.86 11.83
CA ILE A 282 4.92 -6.15 11.66
C ILE A 282 5.67 -7.04 10.67
N ALA A 283 6.18 -6.45 9.58
CA ALA A 283 6.89 -7.17 8.53
C ALA A 283 8.42 -7.14 8.72
N GLU A 284 8.97 -6.01 9.18
CA GLU A 284 10.40 -5.85 9.47
C GLU A 284 10.58 -5.39 10.91
N PRO A 285 10.84 -6.31 11.87
CA PRO A 285 10.95 -5.97 13.29
C PRO A 285 11.96 -4.85 13.59
N ARG A 286 13.02 -4.69 12.78
CA ARG A 286 14.02 -3.61 12.95
C ARG A 286 13.44 -2.22 12.68
N ALA A 287 12.31 -2.09 11.99
CA ALA A 287 11.64 -0.80 11.77
C ALA A 287 11.24 -0.13 13.09
N ALA A 288 11.04 -0.90 14.17
CA ALA A 288 10.80 -0.37 15.51
C ALA A 288 11.98 0.45 16.07
N LEU A 289 13.20 0.26 15.56
CA LEU A 289 14.40 1.00 15.98
C LEU A 289 14.50 2.40 15.33
N SER A 290 13.65 2.72 14.36
CA SER A 290 13.69 4.02 13.68
C SER A 290 13.39 5.17 14.63
N ARG A 291 14.30 6.16 14.66
CA ARG A 291 14.16 7.40 15.44
C ARG A 291 13.47 8.53 14.67
N ALA A 292 12.86 8.23 13.52
CA ALA A 292 12.17 9.22 12.69
C ALA A 292 11.19 10.09 13.49
N VAL A 293 11.21 11.40 13.20
CA VAL A 293 10.25 12.39 13.70
C VAL A 293 9.44 13.00 12.55
N ALA A 294 8.34 13.64 12.89
CA ALA A 294 7.52 14.39 11.95
C ALA A 294 6.87 15.58 12.66
N GLY A 295 6.57 16.64 11.90
CA GLY A 295 5.91 17.80 12.47
C GLY A 295 5.72 18.94 11.49
N VAL A 296 5.25 20.07 12.02
CA VAL A 296 5.09 21.31 11.29
C VAL A 296 6.30 22.19 11.57
N ALA A 297 7.02 22.58 10.52
CA ALA A 297 8.15 23.49 10.57
C ALA A 297 7.72 24.90 11.01
N VAL A 298 8.65 25.70 11.51
CA VAL A 298 8.41 27.12 11.82
C VAL A 298 7.88 27.91 10.61
N ALA A 299 8.32 27.57 9.40
CA ALA A 299 7.81 28.15 8.14
C ALA A 299 6.40 27.67 7.74
N GLY A 300 5.83 26.72 8.49
CA GLY A 300 4.48 26.18 8.27
C GLY A 300 4.41 24.97 7.33
N ALA A 301 5.53 24.43 6.88
CA ALA A 301 5.58 23.21 6.06
C ALA A 301 5.47 21.94 6.90
N LEU A 302 4.87 20.87 6.35
CA LEU A 302 4.90 19.54 6.96
C LEU A 302 6.26 18.87 6.68
N VAL A 303 6.95 18.39 7.71
CA VAL A 303 8.21 17.64 7.59
C VAL A 303 8.02 16.22 8.10
N VAL A 304 8.48 15.22 7.35
CA VAL A 304 8.41 13.80 7.74
C VAL A 304 9.73 13.11 7.41
N ASN A 305 10.33 12.42 8.40
CA ASN A 305 11.52 11.61 8.15
C ASN A 305 11.16 10.19 7.68
N LEU A 306 11.86 9.73 6.64
CA LEU A 306 11.77 8.39 6.09
C LEU A 306 13.12 7.67 6.20
N PRO A 307 13.13 6.33 6.25
CA PRO A 307 14.39 5.57 6.25
C PRO A 307 15.17 5.75 4.96
N GLY A 308 16.47 5.45 4.99
CA GLY A 308 17.38 5.63 3.85
C GLY A 308 17.30 4.54 2.78
N ALA A 309 16.79 3.34 3.10
CA ALA A 309 16.68 2.27 2.11
C ALA A 309 15.46 2.48 1.19
N PRO A 310 15.59 2.41 -0.15
CA PRO A 310 14.51 2.75 -1.08
C PRO A 310 13.21 1.95 -0.84
N HIS A 311 13.33 0.64 -0.59
CA HIS A 311 12.17 -0.21 -0.31
C HIS A 311 11.46 0.17 1.00
N ALA A 312 12.24 0.50 2.04
CA ALA A 312 11.70 0.88 3.35
C ALA A 312 11.05 2.26 3.29
N ALA A 313 11.63 3.20 2.54
CA ALA A 313 11.05 4.53 2.32
C ALA A 313 9.69 4.41 1.62
N LYS A 314 9.61 3.57 0.56
CA LYS A 314 8.36 3.28 -0.15
C LYS A 314 7.27 2.72 0.78
N GLN A 315 7.63 1.77 1.64
CA GLN A 315 6.70 1.19 2.61
C GLN A 315 6.20 2.23 3.62
N CYS A 316 7.10 3.06 4.16
CA CYS A 316 6.73 4.12 5.10
C CYS A 316 5.80 5.16 4.44
N LEU A 317 6.07 5.52 3.19
CA LEU A 317 5.22 6.42 2.40
C LEU A 317 3.80 5.87 2.23
N GLY A 318 3.65 4.57 1.98
CA GLY A 318 2.32 3.94 1.88
C GLY A 318 1.46 4.14 3.13
N VAL A 319 2.08 4.30 4.30
CA VAL A 319 1.38 4.55 5.57
C VAL A 319 1.00 6.02 5.75
N CYS A 320 1.90 6.95 5.40
CA CYS A 320 1.72 8.37 5.75
C CYS A 320 1.12 9.23 4.63
N LEU A 321 1.25 8.85 3.36
CA LEU A 321 0.68 9.59 2.22
C LEU A 321 -0.83 9.87 2.37
N PRO A 322 -1.68 8.92 2.82
CA PRO A 322 -3.10 9.18 3.06
C PRO A 322 -3.40 10.23 4.13
N LEU A 323 -2.44 10.54 5.00
CA LEU A 323 -2.61 11.51 6.08
C LEU A 323 -2.34 12.95 5.63
N PHE A 324 -1.50 13.13 4.60
CA PHE A 324 -0.99 14.44 4.20
C PHE A 324 -2.06 15.42 3.73
N PRO A 325 -3.07 15.04 2.91
CA PRO A 325 -4.09 15.98 2.46
C PRO A 325 -4.76 16.75 3.61
N ARG A 326 -5.21 16.03 4.65
CA ARG A 326 -5.88 16.65 5.80
C ARG A 326 -4.97 17.58 6.58
N VAL A 327 -3.69 17.21 6.75
CA VAL A 327 -2.72 18.05 7.46
C VAL A 327 -2.45 19.32 6.65
N LEU A 328 -2.21 19.20 5.35
CA LEU A 328 -1.92 20.32 4.46
C LEU A 328 -3.10 21.29 4.32
N ASP A 329 -4.34 20.78 4.29
CA ASP A 329 -5.55 21.62 4.33
C ASP A 329 -5.61 22.44 5.62
N THR A 330 -5.37 21.80 6.77
CA THR A 330 -5.39 22.47 8.09
C THR A 330 -4.31 23.55 8.21
N LEU A 331 -3.14 23.34 7.61
CA LEU A 331 -2.05 24.32 7.61
C LEU A 331 -2.33 25.52 6.71
N ALA A 332 -3.12 25.32 5.65
CA ALA A 332 -3.48 26.35 4.71
C ALA A 332 -4.53 27.33 5.24
N GLU A 333 -5.51 26.84 6.00
CA GLU A 333 -6.57 27.67 6.60
C GLU A 333 -6.03 28.72 7.60
N ARG A 334 -4.75 28.61 7.99
CA ARG A 334 -4.09 29.51 8.94
C ARG A 334 -3.21 30.59 8.28
N ARG A 335 -3.05 30.56 6.95
CA ARG A 335 -2.35 31.59 6.17
C ARG A 335 -3.36 32.59 5.62
#